data_AF-W2XD59-F1
#
_entry.id   AF-W2XD59-F1
#
_cell.length_a   1.000
_cell.length_b   1.000
_cell.length_c   1.000
_cell.angle_alpha   90.00
_cell.angle_beta   90.00
_cell.angle_gamma   90.00
#
_symmetry.space_group_name_H-M   'P 1'
#
loop_
_entity.id
_entity.type
_entity.pdbx_description
1 polymer ?
#
loop_
_entity_poly.entity_id
_entity_poly.type
_entity_poly.pdbx_seq_one_letter_code
_entity_poly.pdbx_strand_id
1 'polypeptide(L)'
;MLIWIKDMPATVDDYYAMCASSRFRDALVKYVDAIATASVPLDLSTCPSCDSKAIESVELERHAFRKSRPGALRPTTTACKDCGATFGGSELILKHAQQRISDAGESESNDEDIFHQIASSQPLPLPSTISASEAGTVSRALVRYQHHHWFHSKSCFKVTRRTPKGDVCRMFIPKESCKETTWTSENRIEMKRQRGNEYINAYVPVINALFKCNHDIKFLSAEEGPEKAYYAMKYSTKDQNDIENPWALHLNAFDKANNGLSGENNDAAIGRRRIQSMC
;
A
#
# COMPACT_ATOMS: atom_id res chain seq x y z
N MET A 1 -11.55 10.84 -3.32
CA MET A 1 -12.06 11.72 -2.24
C MET A 1 -11.01 12.79 -1.92
N LEU A 2 -11.38 14.06 -2.02
CA LEU A 2 -10.55 15.20 -1.61
C LEU A 2 -11.08 15.73 -0.28
N ILE A 3 -10.20 15.88 0.72
CA ILE A 3 -10.56 16.45 2.03
C ILE A 3 -9.69 17.70 2.22
N TRP A 4 -10.33 18.85 2.36
CA TRP A 4 -9.65 20.09 2.75
C TRP A 4 -9.84 20.31 4.25
N ILE A 5 -8.74 20.40 5.00
CA ILE A 5 -8.79 20.62 6.44
C ILE A 5 -8.99 22.11 6.70
N LYS A 6 -9.92 22.45 7.59
CA LYS A 6 -10.15 23.83 8.01
C LYS A 6 -8.83 24.47 8.46
N ASP A 7 -8.63 25.74 8.09
CA ASP A 7 -7.42 26.52 8.39
C ASP A 7 -6.13 26.05 7.67
N MET A 8 -6.24 25.11 6.72
CA MET A 8 -5.16 24.88 5.76
C MET A 8 -5.02 26.06 4.80
N PRO A 9 -3.78 26.40 4.40
CA PRO A 9 -3.46 27.56 3.56
C PRO A 9 -4.16 27.47 2.21
N ALA A 10 -4.87 28.54 1.84
CA ALA A 10 -5.74 28.59 0.66
C ALA A 10 -4.96 28.59 -0.67
N THR A 11 -3.68 28.96 -0.63
CA THR A 11 -2.81 29.00 -1.81
C THR A 11 -1.57 28.15 -1.63
N VAL A 12 -0.96 27.83 -2.76
CA VAL A 12 0.33 27.15 -2.86
C VAL A 12 1.43 27.92 -2.13
N ASP A 13 1.47 29.23 -2.33
CA ASP A 13 2.50 30.09 -1.75
C ASP A 13 2.33 30.19 -0.24
N ASP A 14 1.09 30.30 0.24
CA ASP A 14 0.79 30.26 1.68
C ASP A 14 1.20 28.91 2.29
N TYR A 15 1.00 27.80 1.57
CA TYR A 15 1.45 26.48 2.00
C TYR A 15 2.97 26.41 2.13
N TYR A 16 3.71 26.89 1.13
CA TYR A 16 5.17 26.93 1.20
C TYR A 16 5.67 27.86 2.32
N ALA A 17 5.01 29.00 2.54
CA ALA A 17 5.31 29.90 3.65
C ALA A 17 5.10 29.22 5.01
N MET A 18 4.02 28.45 5.17
CA MET A 18 3.78 27.66 6.38
C MET A 18 4.81 26.53 6.56
N CYS A 19 5.26 25.90 5.48
CA CYS A 19 6.30 24.86 5.54
C CYS A 19 7.65 25.38 6.05
N ALA A 20 7.93 26.68 5.97
CA ALA A 20 9.12 27.27 6.58
C ALA A 20 9.12 27.17 8.12
N SER A 21 7.94 27.06 8.74
CA SER A 21 7.78 26.91 10.18
C SER A 21 8.04 25.46 10.61
N SER A 22 8.97 25.25 11.55
CA SER A 22 9.15 23.94 12.20
C SER A 22 7.88 23.49 12.91
N ARG A 23 7.21 24.39 13.63
CA ARG A 23 5.95 24.09 14.33
C ARG A 23 4.88 23.54 13.39
N PHE A 24 4.75 24.09 12.18
CA PHE A 24 3.79 23.58 11.20
C PHE A 24 4.19 22.19 10.69
N ARG A 25 5.47 22.00 10.35
CA ARG A 25 6.00 20.69 9.91
C ARG A 25 5.79 19.62 10.97
N ASP A 26 6.10 19.91 12.22
CA ASP A 26 5.92 19.00 13.36
C ASP A 26 4.44 18.66 13.59
N ALA A 27 3.55 19.66 13.49
CA ALA A 27 2.12 19.46 13.60
C ALA A 27 1.58 18.56 12.46
N LEU A 28 2.08 18.75 11.24
CA LEU A 28 1.68 17.96 10.09
C LEU A 28 2.20 16.51 10.17
N VAL A 29 3.45 16.32 10.59
CA VAL A 29 4.01 14.99 10.89
C VAL A 29 3.15 14.26 11.93
N LYS A 30 2.83 14.93 13.05
CA LYS A 30 1.97 14.38 14.11
C LYS A 30 0.57 14.04 13.59
N TYR A 31 0.00 14.88 12.73
CA TYR A 31 -1.30 14.61 12.12
C TYR A 31 -1.25 13.35 11.24
N VAL A 32 -0.27 13.25 10.34
CA VAL A 32 -0.11 12.08 9.45
C VAL A 32 0.06 10.79 10.25
N ASP A 33 0.95 10.81 11.24
CA ASP A 33 1.24 9.65 12.08
C ASP A 33 0.02 9.18 12.89
N ALA A 34 -0.88 10.11 13.26
CA ALA A 34 -2.09 9.80 14.00
C ALA A 34 -3.21 9.17 13.16
N ILE A 35 -3.26 9.43 11.85
CA ILE A 35 -4.41 9.01 11.02
C ILE A 35 -4.07 7.94 9.99
N ALA A 36 -2.82 7.81 9.58
CA ALA A 36 -2.42 6.93 8.50
C ALA A 36 -1.25 6.05 8.90
N THR A 37 -1.20 4.87 8.27
CA THR A 37 -0.12 3.91 8.44
C THR A 37 0.30 3.36 7.09
N ALA A 38 1.54 2.89 7.03
CA ALA A 38 2.09 2.15 5.91
C ALA A 38 2.44 0.70 6.28
N SER A 39 1.94 0.22 7.43
CA SER A 39 2.22 -1.11 7.97
C SER A 39 0.92 -1.82 8.32
N VAL A 40 0.86 -3.12 8.05
CA VAL A 40 -0.25 -4.00 8.47
C VAL A 40 -0.31 -4.09 10.00
N PRO A 41 -1.46 -4.47 10.60
CA PRO A 41 -1.60 -4.60 12.05
C PRO A 41 -0.97 -5.89 12.61
N LEU A 42 0.27 -6.23 12.22
CA LEU A 42 1.02 -7.38 12.71
C LEU A 42 2.39 -6.97 13.25
N ASP A 43 2.85 -7.70 14.27
CA ASP A 43 4.25 -7.64 14.70
C ASP A 43 5.10 -8.54 13.79
N LEU A 44 5.85 -7.93 12.88
CA LEU A 44 6.75 -8.62 11.94
C LEU A 44 8.21 -8.65 12.45
N SER A 45 8.43 -8.44 13.75
CA SER A 45 9.79 -8.33 14.30
C SER A 45 10.52 -9.67 14.44
N THR A 46 9.81 -10.79 14.43
CA THR A 46 10.38 -12.15 14.51
C THR A 46 10.40 -12.85 13.17
N CYS A 47 11.34 -13.78 13.01
CA CYS A 47 11.45 -14.61 11.82
C CYS A 47 10.43 -15.76 11.89
N PRO A 48 9.51 -15.91 10.93
CA PRO A 48 8.55 -17.02 10.92
C PRO A 48 9.19 -18.38 10.60
N SER A 49 10.52 -18.45 10.42
CA SER A 49 11.25 -19.69 10.11
C SER A 49 12.14 -20.19 11.24
N CYS A 50 12.50 -19.33 12.20
CA CYS A 50 13.34 -19.71 13.35
C CYS A 50 13.05 -18.92 14.64
N ASP A 51 11.98 -18.11 14.66
CA ASP A 51 11.52 -17.27 15.76
C ASP A 51 12.49 -16.21 16.30
N SER A 52 13.67 -16.07 15.69
CA SER A 52 14.63 -15.02 16.03
C SER A 52 14.10 -13.61 15.73
N LYS A 53 14.50 -12.62 16.55
CA LYS A 53 14.22 -11.17 16.32
C LYS A 53 15.20 -10.51 15.32
N ALA A 54 16.10 -11.28 14.73
CA ALA A 54 17.16 -10.81 13.84
C ALA A 54 16.70 -10.56 12.37
N ILE A 55 15.46 -10.11 12.17
CA ILE A 55 14.98 -9.69 10.84
C ILE A 55 15.56 -8.30 10.51
N GLU A 56 16.19 -8.14 9.36
CA GLU A 56 16.73 -6.86 8.93
C GLU A 56 16.27 -6.51 7.53
N SER A 57 16.14 -5.21 7.26
CA SER A 57 15.92 -4.69 5.92
C SER A 57 17.17 -4.93 5.07
N VAL A 58 16.96 -5.29 3.81
CA VAL A 58 18.02 -5.43 2.81
C VAL A 58 18.07 -4.15 1.98
N GLU A 59 19.28 -3.71 1.63
CA GLU A 59 19.47 -2.55 0.76
C GLU A 59 18.81 -2.78 -0.61
N LEU A 60 17.99 -1.83 -1.04
CA LEU A 60 17.21 -1.97 -2.27
C LEU A 60 18.04 -1.51 -3.47
N GLU A 61 18.38 -2.47 -4.32
CA GLU A 61 19.04 -2.15 -5.58
C GLU A 61 18.05 -1.68 -6.65
N ARG A 62 18.57 -0.95 -7.65
CA ARG A 62 17.77 -0.43 -8.79
C ARG A 62 16.92 -1.49 -9.48
N HIS A 63 17.37 -2.75 -9.53
CA HIS A 63 16.62 -3.82 -10.20
C HIS A 63 15.27 -4.11 -9.49
N ALA A 64 15.17 -3.88 -8.18
CA ALA A 64 13.95 -4.09 -7.39
C ALA A 64 12.79 -3.18 -7.81
N PHE A 65 13.09 -2.06 -8.47
CA PHE A 65 12.12 -1.06 -8.92
C PHE A 65 11.76 -1.22 -10.41
N ARG A 66 12.40 -2.14 -11.12
CA ARG A 66 12.22 -2.33 -12.57
C ARG A 66 11.11 -3.34 -12.85
N LYS A 67 10.65 -3.33 -14.11
CA LYS A 67 9.68 -4.33 -14.57
C LYS A 67 10.29 -5.73 -14.52
N SER A 68 9.69 -6.61 -13.74
CA SER A 68 10.05 -8.02 -13.70
C SER A 68 9.85 -8.69 -15.06
N ARG A 69 10.78 -9.58 -15.42
CA ARG A 69 10.67 -10.46 -16.59
C ARG A 69 9.97 -11.76 -16.17
N PRO A 70 9.31 -12.48 -17.08
CA PRO A 70 8.84 -13.83 -16.80
C PRO A 70 9.98 -14.70 -16.25
N GLY A 71 9.73 -15.43 -15.16
CA GLY A 71 10.75 -16.24 -14.47
C GLY A 71 11.70 -15.47 -13.55
N ALA A 72 11.57 -14.14 -13.43
CA ALA A 72 12.34 -13.38 -12.45
C ALA A 72 11.93 -13.77 -11.03
N LEU A 73 12.91 -13.87 -10.14
CA LEU A 73 12.65 -13.99 -8.71
C LEU A 73 12.17 -12.64 -8.16
N ARG A 74 11.30 -12.71 -7.15
CA ARG A 74 10.92 -11.50 -6.40
C ARG A 74 12.15 -10.87 -5.75
N PRO A 75 12.24 -9.53 -5.69
CA PRO A 75 13.27 -8.86 -4.91
C PRO A 75 13.17 -9.25 -3.42
N THR A 76 14.33 -9.40 -2.77
CA THR A 76 14.39 -9.54 -1.32
C THR A 76 14.36 -8.14 -0.70
N THR A 77 13.46 -7.93 0.25
CA THR A 77 13.39 -6.65 1.01
C THR A 77 13.79 -6.83 2.46
N THR A 78 13.68 -8.04 3.00
CA THR A 78 14.06 -8.36 4.38
C THR A 78 14.71 -9.74 4.46
N ALA A 79 15.60 -9.94 5.43
CA ALA A 79 16.26 -11.21 5.68
C ALA A 79 16.48 -11.45 7.18
N CYS A 80 16.44 -12.72 7.61
CA CYS A 80 16.84 -13.10 8.96
C CYS A 80 18.36 -13.34 9.01
N LYS A 81 19.06 -12.68 9.93
CA LYS A 81 20.52 -12.86 10.09
C LYS A 81 20.90 -14.21 10.72
N ASP A 82 20.00 -14.82 11.48
CA ASP A 82 20.31 -16.05 12.20
C ASP A 82 20.13 -17.31 11.32
N CYS A 83 19.03 -17.40 10.57
CA CYS A 83 18.74 -18.58 9.73
C CYS A 83 18.93 -18.33 8.23
N GLY A 84 19.22 -17.10 7.80
CA GLY A 84 19.41 -16.75 6.40
C GLY A 84 18.14 -16.69 5.55
N ALA A 85 16.96 -16.91 6.12
CA ALA A 85 15.69 -16.83 5.38
C ALA A 85 15.47 -15.43 4.80
N THR A 86 15.03 -15.34 3.54
CA THR A 86 14.76 -14.08 2.84
C THR A 86 13.29 -13.92 2.52
N PHE A 87 12.79 -12.69 2.62
CA PHE A 87 11.40 -12.34 2.39
C PHE A 87 11.29 -11.11 1.49
N GLY A 88 10.20 -11.02 0.75
CA GLY A 88 9.95 -9.94 -0.19
C GLY A 88 8.52 -9.98 -0.71
N GLY A 89 8.09 -8.93 -1.40
CA GLY A 89 6.68 -8.75 -1.74
C GLY A 89 5.84 -8.69 -0.46
N SER A 90 4.94 -9.66 -0.29
CA SER A 90 4.07 -9.80 0.88
C SER A 90 4.39 -11.01 1.76
N GLU A 91 5.49 -11.73 1.51
CA GLU A 91 5.71 -13.04 2.15
C GLU A 91 5.84 -12.99 3.68
N LEU A 92 6.57 -12.00 4.21
CA LEU A 92 6.73 -11.89 5.66
C LEU A 92 5.37 -11.65 6.33
N ILE A 93 4.53 -10.78 5.74
CA ILE A 93 3.16 -10.51 6.19
C ILE A 93 2.31 -11.79 6.15
N LEU A 94 2.31 -12.52 5.03
CA LEU A 94 1.47 -13.69 4.86
C LEU A 94 1.84 -14.83 5.82
N LYS A 95 3.14 -15.05 6.06
CA LYS A 95 3.61 -16.05 7.03
C LYS A 95 3.18 -15.71 8.45
N HIS A 96 3.36 -14.45 8.87
CA HIS A 96 2.91 -13.99 10.19
C HIS A 96 1.39 -14.04 10.35
N ALA A 97 0.65 -13.62 9.32
CA ALA A 97 -0.81 -13.70 9.34
C ALA A 97 -1.30 -15.14 9.52
N GLN A 98 -0.68 -16.09 8.80
CA GLN A 98 -1.00 -17.50 8.90
C GLN A 98 -0.74 -18.06 10.30
N GLN A 99 0.43 -17.73 10.89
CA GLN A 99 0.77 -18.13 12.25
C GLN A 99 -0.26 -17.61 13.26
N ARG A 100 -0.64 -16.32 13.18
CA ARG A 100 -1.61 -15.73 14.13
C ARG A 100 -3.02 -16.33 14.06
N ILE A 101 -3.49 -16.66 12.86
CA ILE A 101 -4.78 -17.35 12.67
C ILE A 101 -4.70 -18.76 13.26
N SER A 102 -3.59 -19.47 12.99
CA SER A 102 -3.38 -20.84 13.48
C SER A 102 -3.27 -20.88 15.02
N ASP A 103 -2.54 -19.93 15.62
CA ASP A 103 -2.37 -19.82 17.08
C ASP A 103 -3.70 -19.53 17.81
N ALA A 104 -4.65 -18.88 17.13
CA ALA A 104 -5.98 -18.61 17.66
C ALA A 104 -6.91 -19.86 17.61
N GLY A 105 -6.44 -20.98 17.07
CA GLY A 105 -7.23 -22.20 16.89
C GLY A 105 -8.30 -22.08 15.81
N GLU A 106 -8.23 -21.03 14.98
CA GLU A 106 -9.12 -20.86 13.85
C GLU A 106 -8.58 -21.68 12.66
N SER A 107 -9.48 -22.31 11.91
CA SER A 107 -9.10 -22.97 10.67
C SER A 107 -8.47 -21.94 9.74
N GLU A 108 -7.46 -22.35 8.97
CA GLU A 108 -6.84 -21.50 7.95
C GLU A 108 -7.95 -20.86 7.11
N SER A 109 -8.15 -19.55 7.30
CA SER A 109 -9.09 -18.79 6.49
C SER A 109 -8.64 -18.95 5.05
N ASN A 110 -9.44 -19.61 4.22
CA ASN A 110 -9.04 -19.80 2.84
C ASN A 110 -9.10 -18.44 2.12
N ASP A 111 -8.59 -18.38 0.90
CA ASP A 111 -8.61 -17.13 0.13
C ASP A 111 -10.03 -16.62 -0.19
N GLU A 112 -11.03 -17.52 -0.23
CA GLU A 112 -12.44 -17.18 -0.44
C GLU A 112 -13.04 -16.48 0.79
N ASP A 113 -12.69 -16.91 2.01
CA ASP A 113 -13.17 -16.28 3.25
C ASP A 113 -12.70 -14.82 3.33
N ILE A 114 -11.43 -14.56 2.98
CA ILE A 114 -10.90 -13.20 2.91
C ILE A 114 -11.63 -12.39 1.84
N PHE A 115 -11.91 -12.98 0.68
CA PHE A 115 -12.67 -12.31 -0.36
C PHE A 115 -14.10 -11.98 0.08
N HIS A 116 -14.79 -12.92 0.72
CA HIS A 116 -16.12 -12.70 1.30
C HIS A 116 -16.10 -11.58 2.33
N GLN A 117 -15.07 -11.52 3.17
CA GLN A 117 -14.96 -10.45 4.15
C GLN A 117 -14.67 -9.10 3.49
N ILE A 118 -13.87 -9.04 2.43
CA ILE A 118 -13.67 -7.83 1.62
C ILE A 118 -14.98 -7.40 0.94
N ALA A 119 -15.75 -8.34 0.40
CA ALA A 119 -17.02 -8.06 -0.27
C ALA A 119 -18.17 -7.73 0.69
N SER A 120 -18.05 -8.12 1.96
CA SER A 120 -19.05 -7.86 3.00
C SER A 120 -19.24 -6.37 3.25
N SER A 121 -20.47 -5.95 3.56
CA SER A 121 -20.77 -4.59 4.00
C SER A 121 -20.31 -4.29 5.44
N GLN A 122 -20.00 -5.32 6.22
CA GLN A 122 -19.54 -5.17 7.60
C GLN A 122 -18.13 -4.56 7.64
N PRO A 123 -17.84 -3.55 8.46
CA PRO A 123 -16.51 -2.96 8.52
C PRO A 123 -15.44 -3.98 8.97
N LEU A 124 -14.21 -3.81 8.49
CA LEU A 124 -13.09 -4.57 9.08
C LEU A 124 -12.79 -4.03 10.49
N PRO A 125 -12.32 -4.89 11.42
CA PRO A 125 -11.88 -4.46 12.73
C PRO A 125 -10.79 -3.38 12.66
N LEU A 126 -10.88 -2.39 13.54
CA LEU A 126 -9.85 -1.35 13.65
C LEU A 126 -8.62 -1.88 14.41
N PRO A 127 -7.39 -1.45 14.05
CA PRO A 127 -6.17 -1.94 14.71
C PRO A 127 -6.13 -1.78 16.23
N SER A 128 -6.82 -0.78 16.79
CA SER A 128 -6.86 -0.54 18.24
C SER A 128 -7.75 -1.51 19.01
N THR A 129 -8.62 -2.26 18.33
CA THR A 129 -9.62 -3.17 18.94
C THR A 129 -9.47 -4.60 18.44
N ILE A 130 -8.40 -4.91 17.74
CA ILE A 130 -8.25 -6.15 16.97
C ILE A 130 -7.65 -7.27 17.82
N SER A 131 -8.25 -8.45 17.76
CA SER A 131 -7.66 -9.69 18.29
C SER A 131 -6.50 -10.17 17.41
N ALA A 132 -5.71 -11.12 17.90
CA ALA A 132 -4.59 -11.69 17.14
C ALA A 132 -5.03 -12.34 15.82
N SER A 133 -6.15 -13.08 15.81
CA SER A 133 -6.67 -13.69 14.58
C SER A 133 -7.18 -12.64 13.59
N GLU A 134 -7.96 -11.68 14.08
CA GLU A 134 -8.47 -10.60 13.24
C GLU A 134 -7.31 -9.80 12.63
N ALA A 135 -6.20 -9.61 13.34
CA ALA A 135 -5.00 -8.95 12.82
C ALA A 135 -4.39 -9.71 11.64
N GLY A 136 -4.33 -11.04 11.71
CA GLY A 136 -3.93 -11.89 10.58
C GLY A 136 -4.87 -11.73 9.38
N THR A 137 -6.16 -11.77 9.66
CA THR A 137 -7.23 -11.64 8.66
C THR A 137 -7.21 -10.28 7.95
N VAL A 138 -7.19 -9.17 8.70
CA VAL A 138 -7.08 -7.80 8.16
C VAL A 138 -5.79 -7.61 7.37
N SER A 139 -4.68 -8.20 7.82
CA SER A 139 -3.40 -8.14 7.09
C SER A 139 -3.46 -8.87 5.75
N ARG A 140 -4.12 -10.03 5.68
CA ARG A 140 -4.37 -10.73 4.41
C ARG A 140 -5.28 -9.92 3.50
N ALA A 141 -6.31 -9.28 4.04
CA ALA A 141 -7.18 -8.39 3.28
C ALA A 141 -6.39 -7.19 2.70
N LEU A 142 -5.54 -6.54 3.49
CA LEU A 142 -4.65 -5.47 3.04
C LEU A 142 -3.70 -5.94 1.93
N VAL A 143 -3.16 -7.16 2.02
CA VAL A 143 -2.34 -7.74 0.94
C VAL A 143 -3.14 -7.93 -0.36
N ARG A 144 -4.46 -8.12 -0.29
CA ARG A 144 -5.29 -8.27 -1.50
C ARG A 144 -5.47 -6.98 -2.28
N TYR A 145 -5.77 -5.87 -1.61
CA TYR A 145 -6.13 -4.62 -2.29
C TYR A 145 -5.16 -3.45 -2.05
N GLN A 146 -4.49 -3.37 -0.90
CA GLN A 146 -3.60 -2.25 -0.56
C GLN A 146 -2.14 -2.51 -0.96
N HIS A 147 -1.79 -3.76 -1.31
CA HIS A 147 -0.46 -4.15 -1.73
C HIS A 147 -0.18 -3.85 -3.20
N HIS A 148 0.90 -3.12 -3.44
CA HIS A 148 1.49 -2.96 -4.76
C HIS A 148 2.24 -4.25 -5.13
N HIS A 149 1.77 -4.99 -6.13
CA HIS A 149 2.38 -6.27 -6.48
C HIS A 149 3.85 -6.12 -6.95
N TRP A 150 4.74 -6.98 -6.45
CA TRP A 150 6.19 -6.95 -6.75
C TRP A 150 6.50 -7.11 -8.24
N PHE A 151 5.65 -7.83 -8.98
CA PHE A 151 5.81 -7.98 -10.43
C PHE A 151 5.50 -6.68 -11.20
N HIS A 152 4.91 -5.70 -10.53
CA HIS A 152 4.38 -4.45 -11.08
C HIS A 152 3.31 -4.66 -12.17
N SER A 153 2.51 -3.63 -12.41
CA SER A 153 1.60 -3.57 -13.55
C SER A 153 2.18 -2.67 -14.65
N LYS A 154 1.63 -2.73 -15.87
CA LYS A 154 2.05 -1.84 -16.97
C LYS A 154 1.91 -0.35 -16.60
N SER A 155 0.93 0.00 -15.76
CA SER A 155 0.70 1.39 -15.35
C SER A 155 1.77 1.93 -14.37
N CYS A 156 2.63 1.07 -13.84
CA CYS A 156 3.78 1.46 -13.01
C CYS A 156 4.88 2.14 -13.83
N PHE A 157 4.96 1.83 -15.13
CA PHE A 157 6.05 2.23 -16.01
C PHE A 157 5.53 3.25 -17.01
N LYS A 158 5.61 4.52 -16.62
CA LYS A 158 5.23 5.65 -17.48
C LYS A 158 6.38 6.65 -17.54
N VAL A 159 6.56 7.25 -18.72
CA VAL A 159 7.43 8.42 -18.86
C VAL A 159 6.79 9.56 -18.09
N THR A 160 7.51 10.04 -17.08
CA THR A 160 7.12 11.20 -16.26
C THR A 160 8.35 12.05 -15.98
N ARG A 161 8.17 13.27 -15.46
CA ARG A 161 9.29 14.12 -15.01
C ARG A 161 10.21 13.39 -14.02
N ARG A 162 9.66 12.55 -13.13
CA ARG A 162 10.40 11.76 -12.12
C ARG A 162 11.00 10.47 -12.68
N THR A 163 10.41 9.92 -13.74
CA THR A 163 10.82 8.65 -14.38
C THR A 163 10.91 8.84 -15.90
N PRO A 164 11.90 9.62 -16.39
CA PRO A 164 11.95 10.05 -17.79
C PRO A 164 12.15 8.91 -18.78
N LYS A 165 12.78 7.81 -18.34
CA LYS A 165 12.96 6.60 -19.16
C LYS A 165 11.79 5.62 -19.04
N GLY A 166 10.87 5.83 -18.09
CA GLY A 166 9.78 4.90 -17.80
C GLY A 166 10.23 3.48 -17.41
N ASP A 167 11.50 3.25 -17.10
CA ASP A 167 12.08 1.93 -16.80
C ASP A 167 12.05 1.58 -15.31
N VAL A 168 11.67 2.55 -14.47
CA VAL A 168 11.55 2.43 -13.01
C VAL A 168 10.08 2.65 -12.62
N CYS A 169 9.63 1.95 -11.58
CA CYS A 169 8.29 2.14 -11.03
C CYS A 169 8.09 3.60 -10.62
N ARG A 170 7.12 4.28 -11.23
CA ARG A 170 6.78 5.68 -10.93
C ARG A 170 6.26 5.92 -9.51
N MET A 171 5.86 4.85 -8.81
CA MET A 171 5.48 4.89 -7.40
C MET A 171 6.69 4.68 -6.48
N PHE A 172 7.87 4.33 -7.03
CA PHE A 172 9.09 3.99 -6.29
C PHE A 172 8.83 2.92 -5.24
N ILE A 173 8.27 1.80 -5.68
CA ILE A 173 8.03 0.58 -4.90
C ILE A 173 9.10 -0.44 -5.31
N PRO A 174 9.71 -1.20 -4.38
CA PRO A 174 9.51 -1.19 -2.92
C PRO A 174 9.90 0.11 -2.21
N LYS A 175 9.20 0.46 -1.13
CA LYS A 175 9.55 1.59 -0.26
C LYS A 175 10.51 1.13 0.84
N GLU A 176 11.52 1.92 1.13
CA GLU A 176 12.42 1.65 2.25
C GLU A 176 11.69 1.67 3.59
N SER A 177 12.17 0.85 4.53
CA SER A 177 11.68 0.85 5.91
C SER A 177 12.11 2.14 6.62
N CYS A 178 11.19 2.76 7.37
CA CYS A 178 11.45 3.98 8.11
C CYS A 178 10.97 3.83 9.55
N LYS A 179 11.81 4.23 10.53
CA LYS A 179 11.56 3.99 11.97
C LYS A 179 10.46 4.88 12.53
N GLU A 180 10.32 6.08 11.99
CA GLU A 180 9.41 7.13 12.45
C GLU A 180 8.91 7.96 11.27
N THR A 181 7.73 8.57 11.42
CA THR A 181 7.22 9.50 10.42
C THR A 181 7.97 10.82 10.56
N THR A 182 8.57 11.32 9.47
CA THR A 182 9.44 12.51 9.53
C THR A 182 9.22 13.45 8.36
N TRP A 183 9.62 14.71 8.55
CA TRP A 183 9.76 15.69 7.49
C TRP A 183 11.17 15.61 6.90
N THR A 184 11.29 15.34 5.61
CA THR A 184 12.59 15.17 4.94
C THR A 184 13.20 16.50 4.50
N SER A 185 14.50 16.50 4.19
CA SER A 185 15.18 17.62 3.51
C SER A 185 14.52 17.98 2.17
N GLU A 186 13.99 16.96 1.51
CA GLU A 186 13.16 17.02 0.30
C GLU A 186 11.74 17.54 0.56
N ASN A 187 11.49 18.33 1.61
CA ASN A 187 10.18 18.93 1.94
C ASN A 187 8.95 18.02 1.76
N ARG A 188 9.09 16.75 2.15
CA ARG A 188 8.01 15.76 2.09
C ARG A 188 7.87 15.04 3.42
N ILE A 189 6.72 14.43 3.61
CA ILE A 189 6.50 13.52 4.75
C ILE A 189 6.85 12.11 4.30
N GLU A 190 7.83 11.53 4.98
CA GLU A 190 8.11 10.10 4.89
C GLU A 190 7.45 9.40 6.07
N MET A 191 6.55 8.46 5.79
CA MET A 191 5.80 7.75 6.82
C MET A 191 6.61 6.61 7.41
N LYS A 192 6.44 6.40 8.72
CA LYS A 192 6.91 5.21 9.41
C LYS A 192 6.46 3.94 8.66
N ARG A 193 7.41 3.06 8.39
CA ARG A 193 7.19 1.80 7.68
C ARG A 193 8.02 0.72 8.31
N GLN A 194 7.34 -0.25 8.92
CA GLN A 194 8.01 -1.42 9.47
C GLN A 194 8.54 -2.32 8.35
N ARG A 195 9.71 -2.93 8.59
CA ARG A 195 10.27 -4.01 7.77
C ARG A 195 9.21 -5.05 7.39
N GLY A 196 9.21 -5.49 6.13
CA GLY A 196 8.20 -6.41 5.56
C GLY A 196 6.98 -5.74 4.94
N ASN A 197 6.85 -4.41 5.09
CA ASN A 197 5.72 -3.65 4.54
C ASN A 197 6.12 -2.83 3.30
N GLU A 198 7.25 -3.12 2.65
CA GLU A 198 7.82 -2.29 1.57
C GLU A 198 6.86 -2.12 0.37
N TYR A 199 5.92 -3.05 0.20
CA TYR A 199 4.95 -3.07 -0.88
C TYR A 199 3.53 -2.63 -0.47
N ILE A 200 3.29 -2.25 0.80
CA ILE A 200 1.98 -1.79 1.27
C ILE A 200 1.80 -0.30 0.97
N ASN A 201 0.77 0.09 0.24
CA ASN A 201 0.44 1.50 0.05
C ASN A 201 0.00 2.11 1.39
N ALA A 202 0.32 3.38 1.63
CA ALA A 202 -0.19 4.08 2.80
C ALA A 202 -1.73 4.10 2.79
N TYR A 203 -2.33 3.90 3.97
CA TYR A 203 -3.77 3.85 4.17
C TYR A 203 -4.19 4.46 5.50
N VAL A 204 -5.45 4.88 5.60
CA VAL A 204 -6.06 5.35 6.85
C VAL A 204 -6.88 4.19 7.38
N PRO A 205 -6.58 3.61 8.56
CA PRO A 205 -7.27 2.43 9.06
C PRO A 205 -8.80 2.56 9.12
N VAL A 206 -9.31 3.74 9.46
CA VAL A 206 -10.76 4.02 9.51
C VAL A 206 -11.38 3.99 8.10
N ILE A 207 -10.72 4.60 7.11
CA ILE A 207 -11.17 4.55 5.72
C ILE A 207 -11.09 3.11 5.23
N ASN A 208 -9.99 2.41 5.52
CA ASN A 208 -9.78 1.02 5.12
C ASN A 208 -10.84 0.05 5.68
N ALA A 209 -11.29 0.28 6.92
CA ALA A 209 -12.32 -0.54 7.55
C ALA A 209 -13.64 -0.47 6.79
N LEU A 210 -13.98 0.70 6.24
CA LEU A 210 -15.23 0.96 5.52
C LEU A 210 -15.08 0.68 4.02
N PHE A 211 -13.99 1.16 3.42
CA PHE A 211 -13.69 1.12 2.01
C PHE A 211 -12.51 0.16 1.76
N LYS A 212 -12.84 -1.13 1.64
CA LYS A 212 -11.89 -2.25 1.55
C LYS A 212 -11.29 -2.39 0.15
N CYS A 213 -10.60 -1.35 -0.28
CA CYS A 213 -10.08 -1.18 -1.63
C CYS A 213 -8.80 -0.35 -1.62
N ASN A 214 -8.06 -0.37 -2.74
CA ASN A 214 -6.87 0.46 -2.86
C ASN A 214 -7.25 1.93 -2.92
N HIS A 215 -6.71 2.72 -2.01
CA HIS A 215 -6.95 4.16 -1.94
C HIS A 215 -5.67 5.00 -1.95
N ASP A 216 -4.48 4.39 -2.16
CA ASP A 216 -3.15 5.03 -2.31
C ASP A 216 -3.06 6.45 -1.71
N ILE A 217 -3.09 6.54 -0.38
CA ILE A 217 -3.15 7.85 0.30
C ILE A 217 -1.83 8.58 0.12
N LYS A 218 -1.91 9.85 -0.29
CA LYS A 218 -0.76 10.75 -0.39
C LYS A 218 -1.00 12.01 0.41
N PHE A 219 -0.07 12.29 1.31
CA PHE A 219 0.02 13.57 1.97
C PHE A 219 0.82 14.51 1.09
N LEU A 220 0.07 15.34 0.36
CA LEU A 220 0.63 16.28 -0.61
C LEU A 220 1.42 17.34 0.15
N SER A 221 2.72 17.12 0.20
CA SER A 221 3.72 17.99 0.82
C SER A 221 4.55 18.71 -0.23
N ALA A 222 5.40 19.63 0.20
CA ALA A 222 6.04 20.65 -0.62
C ALA A 222 6.86 20.13 -1.84
N GLU A 223 7.34 18.88 -1.85
CA GLU A 223 7.96 18.26 -3.06
C GLU A 223 7.09 17.24 -3.83
N GLU A 224 6.06 16.66 -3.21
CA GLU A 224 5.03 15.95 -3.99
C GLU A 224 4.32 16.95 -4.92
N GLY A 225 4.27 18.21 -4.49
CA GLY A 225 3.93 19.38 -5.27
C GLY A 225 2.47 19.79 -5.10
N PRO A 226 2.17 21.07 -4.89
CA PRO A 226 0.83 21.61 -5.10
C PRO A 226 0.33 21.38 -6.53
N GLU A 227 1.23 21.16 -7.50
CA GLU A 227 0.90 20.65 -8.83
C GLU A 227 0.21 19.28 -8.79
N LYS A 228 0.55 18.41 -7.82
CA LYS A 228 -0.17 17.16 -7.58
C LYS A 228 -1.48 17.37 -6.83
N ALA A 229 -1.58 18.38 -5.97
CA ALA A 229 -2.86 18.79 -5.40
C ALA A 229 -3.79 19.30 -6.50
N TYR A 230 -3.29 20.15 -7.39
CA TYR A 230 -3.96 20.58 -8.59
C TYR A 230 -4.33 19.39 -9.50
N TYR A 231 -3.43 18.43 -9.68
CA TYR A 231 -3.75 17.19 -10.41
C TYR A 231 -4.86 16.39 -9.71
N ALA A 232 -4.82 16.20 -8.40
CA ALA A 232 -5.83 15.48 -7.64
C ALA A 232 -7.20 16.20 -7.69
N MET A 233 -7.19 17.53 -7.57
CA MET A 233 -8.35 18.40 -7.76
C MET A 233 -8.89 18.28 -9.18
N LYS A 234 -8.03 18.38 -10.20
CA LYS A 234 -8.38 18.21 -11.61
C LYS A 234 -8.97 16.84 -11.89
N TYR A 235 -8.50 15.79 -11.24
CA TYR A 235 -9.05 14.43 -11.39
C TYR A 235 -10.41 14.28 -10.71
N SER A 236 -10.57 14.88 -9.53
CA SER A 236 -11.85 14.87 -8.80
C SER A 236 -12.92 15.72 -9.47
N THR A 237 -12.50 16.71 -10.27
CA THR A 237 -13.37 17.60 -11.07
C THR A 237 -13.32 17.29 -12.56
N LYS A 238 -12.65 16.19 -12.95
CA LYS A 238 -12.62 15.77 -14.35
C LYS A 238 -14.01 15.24 -14.68
N ASP A 239 -14.60 15.76 -15.75
CA ASP A 239 -15.80 15.19 -16.34
C ASP A 239 -15.56 13.70 -16.53
N GLN A 240 -16.22 12.91 -15.68
CA GLN A 240 -16.31 11.48 -15.90
C GLN A 240 -17.18 11.33 -17.14
N ASN A 241 -16.76 10.49 -18.09
CA ASN A 241 -17.65 10.15 -19.19
C ASN A 241 -18.95 9.64 -18.58
N ASP A 242 -20.09 10.10 -19.10
CA ASP A 242 -21.38 9.54 -18.73
C ASP A 242 -21.29 8.03 -18.89
N ILE A 243 -21.41 7.34 -17.76
CA ILE A 243 -21.46 5.88 -17.76
C ILE A 243 -22.87 5.55 -18.24
N GLU A 244 -23.04 5.50 -19.56
CA GLU A 244 -24.33 5.20 -20.20
C GLU A 244 -24.92 3.87 -19.71
N ASN A 245 -24.07 2.96 -19.17
CA ASN A 245 -24.51 1.70 -18.59
C ASN A 245 -23.60 1.20 -17.45
N PRO A 246 -23.95 1.45 -16.17
CA PRO A 246 -23.22 0.96 -15.00
C PRO A 246 -23.07 -0.58 -15.01
N TRP A 247 -24.04 -1.30 -15.56
CA TRP A 247 -23.96 -2.75 -15.71
C TRP A 247 -22.83 -3.18 -16.64
N ALA A 248 -22.49 -2.41 -17.67
CA ALA A 248 -21.37 -2.74 -18.55
C ALA A 248 -20.02 -2.66 -17.83
N LEU A 249 -19.84 -1.72 -16.88
CA LEU A 249 -18.65 -1.65 -16.03
C LEU A 249 -18.61 -2.83 -15.05
N HIS A 250 -19.72 -3.15 -14.39
CA HIS A 250 -19.80 -4.28 -13.47
C HIS A 250 -19.60 -5.61 -14.18
N LEU A 251 -20.20 -5.81 -15.36
CA LEU A 251 -20.02 -6.98 -16.20
C LEU A 251 -18.60 -7.08 -16.74
N ASN A 252 -17.97 -5.97 -17.17
CA ASN A 252 -16.56 -6.00 -17.61
C ASN A 252 -15.61 -6.32 -16.44
N ALA A 253 -15.87 -5.76 -15.26
CA ALA A 253 -15.11 -6.08 -14.05
C ALA A 253 -15.29 -7.55 -13.64
N PHE A 254 -16.52 -8.07 -13.71
CA PHE A 254 -16.86 -9.47 -13.46
C PHE A 254 -16.23 -10.41 -14.49
N ASP A 255 -16.31 -10.10 -15.78
CA ASP A 255 -15.66 -10.86 -16.86
C ASP A 255 -14.13 -10.85 -16.72
N LYS A 256 -13.52 -9.73 -16.33
CA LYS A 256 -12.08 -9.69 -16.04
C LYS A 256 -11.71 -10.55 -14.84
N ALA A 257 -12.58 -10.62 -13.84
CA ALA A 257 -12.39 -11.51 -12.70
C ALA A 257 -12.54 -12.98 -13.12
N ASN A 258 -13.57 -13.33 -13.89
CA ASN A 258 -13.91 -14.70 -14.27
C ASN A 258 -13.06 -15.28 -15.40
N ASN A 259 -12.75 -14.52 -16.45
CA ASN A 259 -11.82 -14.95 -17.51
C ASN A 259 -10.38 -15.14 -16.98
N GLY A 260 -10.13 -14.75 -15.72
CA GLY A 260 -8.88 -15.00 -15.01
C GLY A 260 -8.81 -16.35 -14.29
N LEU A 261 -9.93 -17.06 -14.09
CA LEU A 261 -9.96 -18.32 -13.34
C LEU A 261 -9.48 -19.54 -14.16
N SER A 262 -9.33 -19.38 -15.48
CA SER A 262 -9.04 -20.48 -16.42
C SER A 262 -7.59 -20.57 -16.94
N GLY A 263 -6.68 -19.70 -16.47
CA GLY A 263 -5.28 -19.69 -16.90
C GLY A 263 -4.31 -19.81 -15.73
N GLU A 264 -3.17 -20.48 -15.94
CA GLU A 264 -2.10 -20.65 -14.95
C GLU A 264 -1.79 -19.33 -14.22
N ASN A 265 -2.03 -19.33 -12.91
CA ASN A 265 -1.86 -18.18 -12.02
C ASN A 265 -0.37 -17.89 -11.76
N ASN A 266 0.36 -17.44 -12.79
CA ASN A 266 1.70 -16.91 -12.57
C ASN A 266 1.63 -15.49 -11.96
N ASP A 267 2.71 -15.06 -11.31
CA ASP A 267 2.81 -13.76 -10.64
C ASP A 267 2.47 -12.56 -11.54
N ALA A 268 2.72 -12.69 -12.85
CA ALA A 268 2.41 -11.68 -13.84
C ALA A 268 0.90 -11.55 -14.11
N ALA A 269 0.13 -12.63 -13.95
CA ALA A 269 -1.32 -12.61 -14.05
C ALA A 269 -1.94 -12.01 -12.77
N ILE A 270 -1.46 -12.40 -11.59
CA ILE A 270 -1.94 -11.89 -10.30
C ILE A 270 -1.73 -10.37 -10.20
N GLY A 271 -0.55 -9.86 -10.54
CA GLY A 271 -0.25 -8.43 -10.49
C GLY A 271 -1.12 -7.56 -11.41
N ARG A 272 -1.69 -8.12 -12.49
CA ARG A 272 -2.61 -7.40 -13.39
C ARG A 272 -4.05 -7.34 -12.86
N ARG A 273 -4.43 -8.23 -11.95
CA ARG A 273 -5.80 -8.38 -11.43
C ARG A 273 -6.07 -7.60 -10.16
N ARG A 274 -5.04 -7.23 -9.38
CA ARG A 274 -5.17 -6.56 -8.07
C ARG A 274 -5.55 -5.06 -8.10
N ILE A 275 -5.84 -4.47 -9.26
CA ILE A 275 -6.13 -3.02 -9.34
C ILE A 275 -7.63 -2.80 -9.53
N GLN A 276 -8.35 -2.72 -8.41
CA GLN A 276 -9.55 -1.89 -8.30
C GLN A 276 -9.18 -0.70 -7.41
N SER A 277 -9.06 0.48 -8.03
CA SER A 277 -8.88 1.75 -7.33
C SER A 277 -10.25 2.35 -7.08
N MET A 278 -10.46 3.01 -5.95
CA MET A 278 -11.53 4.02 -5.92
C MET A 278 -11.18 5.11 -6.91
N CYS A 279 -12.13 5.48 -7.76
CA CYS A 279 -12.11 6.71 -8.55
C CYS A 279 -12.79 7.79 -7.71
#